data_AF-A0A0C1YP14-F1
#
_entry.id   AF-A0A0C1YP14-F1
#
_cell.length_a   1.000
_cell.length_b   1.000
_cell.length_c   1.000
_cell.angle_alpha   90.00
_cell.angle_beta   90.00
_cell.angle_gamma   90.00
#
_symmetry.space_group_name_H-M   'P 1'
#
loop_
_entity.id
_entity.type
_entity.pdbx_description
1 polymer ?
#
loop_
_entity_poly.entity_id
_entity_poly.type
_entity_poly.pdbx_seq_one_letter_code
_entity_poly.pdbx_strand_id
1 'polypeptide(L)'
;MLETLPLSLDTLISLGLYGGLAIAYLLVIPAAILFYLKAKWHKVGSVERFVLYGLMFVFFPGMLLMSPFLNFRPQPRSLNS
;
A
#
# COMPACT_ATOMS: atom_id res chain seq x y z
N MET A 1 -30.63 6.66 8.23
CA MET A 1 -30.29 5.70 7.15
C MET A 1 -29.71 4.38 7.67
N LEU A 2 -28.99 4.36 8.80
CA LEU A 2 -28.41 3.12 9.37
C LEU A 2 -29.38 2.25 10.19
N GLU A 3 -30.50 2.79 10.67
CA GLU A 3 -31.44 2.05 11.55
C GLU A 3 -32.40 1.09 10.84
N THR A 4 -32.42 1.10 9.50
CA THR A 4 -33.33 0.26 8.70
C THR A 4 -32.64 -0.96 8.07
N LEU A 5 -31.34 -1.14 8.30
CA LEU A 5 -30.61 -2.30 7.79
C LEU A 5 -30.85 -3.49 8.74
N PRO A 6 -31.30 -4.66 8.25
CA PRO A 6 -31.53 -5.85 9.08
C PRO A 6 -30.19 -6.55 9.41
N LEU A 7 -29.22 -5.80 9.92
CA LEU A 7 -27.87 -6.25 10.25
C LEU A 7 -27.64 -6.09 11.75
N SER A 8 -27.14 -7.12 12.42
CA SER A 8 -26.77 -7.03 13.83
C SER A 8 -25.56 -6.09 14.01
N LEU A 9 -25.45 -5.47 15.18
CA LEU A 9 -24.30 -4.62 15.52
C LEU A 9 -22.98 -5.39 15.39
N ASP A 10 -22.94 -6.65 15.82
CA ASP A 10 -21.78 -7.52 15.68
C ASP A 10 -21.37 -7.71 14.22
N THR A 11 -22.36 -7.85 13.33
CA THR A 11 -22.13 -7.94 11.88
C THR A 11 -21.58 -6.63 11.34
N LEU A 12 -22.12 -5.49 11.78
CA LEU A 12 -21.66 -4.18 11.35
C LEU A 12 -20.21 -3.90 11.80
N ILE A 13 -19.86 -4.26 13.03
CA ILE A 13 -18.50 -4.16 13.56
C ILE A 13 -17.55 -5.06 12.76
N SER A 14 -17.95 -6.30 12.51
CA SER A 14 -17.14 -7.25 11.72
C SER A 14 -16.90 -6.72 10.30
N LEU A 15 -17.93 -6.19 9.64
CA LEU A 15 -17.80 -5.59 8.31
C LEU A 15 -16.87 -4.37 8.33
N GLY A 16 -17.00 -3.50 9.32
CA GLY A 16 -16.11 -2.35 9.49
C GLY A 16 -14.66 -2.77 9.70
N LEU A 17 -14.43 -3.79 10.54
CA LEU A 17 -13.10 -4.33 10.80
C LEU A 17 -12.47 -4.93 9.54
N TYR A 18 -13.16 -5.87 8.88
CA TYR A 18 -12.64 -6.52 7.68
C TYR A 18 -12.51 -5.54 6.51
N GLY A 19 -13.42 -4.59 6.37
CA GLY A 19 -13.33 -3.52 5.38
C GLY A 19 -12.11 -2.62 5.63
N GLY A 20 -11.89 -2.22 6.88
CA GLY A 20 -10.71 -1.45 7.28
C GLY A 20 -9.41 -2.21 7.02
N LEU A 21 -9.35 -3.48 7.39
CA LEU A 21 -8.21 -4.35 7.10
C LEU A 21 -7.97 -4.52 5.60
N ALA A 22 -9.03 -4.67 4.80
CA ALA A 22 -8.91 -4.76 3.34
C ALA A 22 -8.34 -3.47 2.73
N ILE A 23 -8.79 -2.30 3.19
CA ILE A 23 -8.25 -1.00 2.76
C ILE A 23 -6.78 -0.86 3.17
N ALA A 24 -6.44 -1.24 4.40
CA ALA A 24 -5.06 -1.20 4.88
C ALA A 24 -4.15 -2.11 4.04
N TYR A 25 -4.62 -3.32 3.75
CA TYR A 25 -3.88 -4.35 3.00
C TYR A 25 -3.76 -4.03 1.50
N LEU A 26 -4.82 -3.54 0.84
CA LEU A 26 -4.81 -3.30 -0.61
C LEU A 26 -4.33 -1.91 -1.00
N LEU A 27 -4.47 -0.90 -0.13
CA LEU A 27 -4.19 0.49 -0.49
C LEU A 27 -3.08 1.11 0.38
N VAL A 28 -3.29 1.16 1.69
CA VAL A 28 -2.44 1.98 2.57
C VAL A 28 -1.02 1.42 2.69
N ILE A 29 -0.88 0.14 3.06
CA ILE A 29 0.42 -0.50 3.24
C ILE A 29 1.19 -0.63 1.92
N PRO A 30 0.59 -1.09 0.80
CA PRO A 30 1.25 -1.12 -0.51
C PRO A 30 1.77 0.25 -0.95
N ALA A 31 0.97 1.30 -0.81
CA ALA A 31 1.39 2.66 -1.14
C ALA A 31 2.59 3.09 -0.27
N ALA A 32 2.53 2.85 1.04
CA ALA A 32 3.63 3.17 1.95
C ALA A 32 4.94 2.47 1.55
N ILE A 33 4.88 1.16 1.22
CA ILE A 33 6.04 0.39 0.74
C ILE A 33 6.59 1.00 -0.57
N LEU A 34 5.72 1.30 -1.54
CA LEU A 34 6.11 1.89 -2.83
C LEU A 34 6.81 3.23 -2.66
N PHE A 35 6.31 4.12 -1.80
CA PHE A 35 6.96 5.40 -1.50
C PHE A 35 8.27 5.24 -0.71
N TYR A 36 8.33 4.26 0.20
CA TYR A 36 9.56 3.93 0.92
C TYR A 36 10.67 3.47 -0.04
N LEU A 37 10.33 2.56 -0.96
CA LEU A 37 11.24 2.07 -1.99
C LEU A 37 11.68 3.22 -2.90
N LYS A 38 10.76 4.08 -3.37
CA LYS A 38 11.11 5.27 -4.16
C LYS A 38 12.17 6.13 -3.46
N ALA A 39 12.05 6.34 -2.15
CA ALA A 39 12.95 7.20 -1.39
C ALA A 39 14.34 6.59 -1.16
N LYS A 40 14.42 5.26 -0.96
CA LYS A 40 15.66 4.62 -0.47
C LYS A 40 16.19 3.48 -1.32
N TRP A 41 15.61 3.15 -2.48
CA TRP A 41 15.97 1.97 -3.29
C TRP A 41 17.49 1.75 -3.46
N HIS A 42 18.25 2.83 -3.69
CA HIS A 42 19.70 2.80 -3.91
C HIS A 42 20.56 2.83 -2.63
N LYS A 43 19.96 3.05 -1.45
CA LYS A 43 20.65 3.18 -0.16
C LYS A 43 20.32 2.04 0.83
N VAL A 44 19.34 1.20 0.51
CA VAL A 44 18.85 0.10 1.36
C VAL A 44 19.91 -1.00 1.50
N GLY A 45 20.12 -1.48 2.73
CA GLY A 45 21.04 -2.60 3.04
C GLY A 45 20.47 -3.99 2.67
N SER A 46 21.28 -5.04 2.76
CA SER A 46 20.89 -6.40 2.34
C SER A 46 19.70 -6.98 3.12
N VAL A 47 19.74 -6.87 4.46
CA VAL A 47 18.67 -7.37 5.35
C VAL A 47 17.37 -6.60 5.11
N GLU A 48 17.45 -5.29 5.03
CA GLU A 48 16.30 -4.44 4.78
C GLU A 48 15.68 -4.73 3.41
N ARG A 49 16.50 -4.93 2.37
CA ARG A 49 16.03 -5.32 1.03
C ARG A 49 15.32 -6.68 1.05
N PHE A 50 15.84 -7.66 1.80
CA PHE A 50 15.17 -8.95 1.96
C PHE A 50 13.78 -8.81 2.59
N VAL A 51 13.67 -8.04 3.68
CA VAL A 51 12.39 -7.78 4.33
C VAL A 51 11.42 -7.06 3.39
N LEU A 52 11.89 -6.04 2.66
CA LEU A 52 11.05 -5.30 1.72
C LEU A 52 10.54 -6.18 0.58
N TYR A 53 11.36 -7.08 0.04
CA TYR A 53 10.88 -8.06 -0.95
C TYR A 53 9.84 -9.00 -0.37
N GLY A 54 10.06 -9.52 0.84
CA GLY A 54 9.06 -10.31 1.56
C GLY A 54 7.72 -9.56 1.71
N LEU A 55 7.78 -8.30 2.13
CA LEU A 55 6.59 -7.45 2.26
C LEU A 55 5.90 -7.21 0.92
N MET A 56 6.65 -6.93 -0.15
CA MET A 56 6.08 -6.77 -1.49
C MET A 56 5.32 -8.03 -1.95
N PHE A 57 5.78 -9.23 -1.59
CA PHE A 57 5.06 -10.48 -1.89
C PHE A 57 3.81 -10.65 -1.03
N VAL A 58 3.89 -10.37 0.28
CA VAL A 58 2.72 -10.43 1.18
C VAL A 58 1.61 -9.49 0.71
N PHE A 59 1.96 -8.30 0.23
CA PHE A 59 1.02 -7.26 -0.21
C PHE A 59 0.89 -7.17 -1.74
N PHE A 60 1.36 -8.19 -2.48
CA PHE A 60 1.44 -8.16 -3.95
C PHE A 60 0.12 -7.78 -4.66
N PRO A 61 -1.06 -8.25 -4.24
CA PRO A 61 -2.32 -7.84 -4.87
C PRO A 61 -2.55 -6.32 -4.81
N GLY A 62 -2.21 -5.68 -3.69
CA GLY A 62 -2.29 -4.22 -3.54
C GLY A 62 -1.23 -3.48 -4.35
N MET A 63 -0.03 -4.06 -4.49
CA MET A 63 1.03 -3.52 -5.34
C MET A 63 0.59 -3.48 -6.82
N LEU A 64 -0.06 -4.55 -7.29
CA LEU A 64 -0.63 -4.61 -8.64
C LEU A 64 -1.74 -3.57 -8.84
N LEU A 65 -2.65 -3.45 -7.87
CA LEU A 65 -3.74 -2.48 -7.93
C LEU A 65 -3.23 -1.03 -7.99
N MET A 66 -2.14 -0.72 -7.28
CA MET A 66 -1.52 0.62 -7.28
C MET A 66 -0.66 0.90 -8.52
N SER A 67 -0.25 -0.14 -9.26
CA SER A 67 0.71 -0.03 -10.37
C SER A 67 0.34 0.95 -11.50
N PRO A 68 -0.93 1.10 -11.96
CA PRO A 68 -1.24 2.04 -13.03
C PRO A 68 -1.26 3.51 -12.56
N PHE A 69 -1.32 3.76 -11.24
CA PHE A 69 -1.48 5.10 -10.69
C PHE A 69 -0.16 5.77 -10.31
N LEU A 70 0.88 4.98 -10.00
CA LEU A 70 2.15 5.49 -9.49
C LEU A 70 3.22 5.49 -10.57
N ASN A 71 3.67 6.67 -10.97
CA ASN A 71 4.77 6.85 -11.92
C ASN A 71 6.03 7.38 -11.21
N PHE A 72 7.00 6.49 -10.95
CA PHE A 72 8.27 6.84 -10.30
C PHE A 72 9.40 7.09 -11.30
N ARG A 73 9.06 7.60 -12.49
CA ARG A 73 10.05 8.04 -13.47
C ARG A 73 10.97 9.11 -12.86
N PRO A 74 12.31 8.99 -13.01
CA PRO A 74 13.23 10.04 -12.65
C PRO A 74 12.87 11.35 -13.34
N GLN A 75 12.92 12.46 -12.58
CA GLN A 75 12.65 13.78 -13.14
C GLN A 75 13.82 14.22 -14.05
N PRO A 76 13.56 15.04 -15.09
CA PRO A 76 14.60 15.59 -15.93
C PRO A 76 15.65 16.33 -15.10
N ARG A 77 16.92 16.14 -15.44
CA ARG A 77 18.02 16.88 -14.81
C ARG A 77 18.05 18.31 -15.37
N SER A 78 18.26 19.31 -14.51
CA SER A 78 18.59 20.66 -14.96
C SER A 78 19.88 20.66 -15.77
N LEU A 79 19.89 21.32 -16.92
CA LEU A 79 21.06 21.51 -17.77
C LEU A 79 21.83 22.79 -17.45
N ASN A 80 21.27 23.65 -16.58
CA ASN A 80 21.95 24.85 -16.12
C ASN A 80 23.04 24.46 -15.12
N SER A 81 24.28 24.86 -15.42
CA SER A 81 25.47 24.63 -14.59
C SER A 81 25.59 25.65 -13.48
#